data_AF-A0AAV5S0Y8-F1
#
_entry.id   AF-A0AAV5S0Y8-F1
#
_cell.length_a   1.000
_cell.length_b   1.000
_cell.length_c   1.000
_cell.angle_alpha   90.00
_cell.angle_beta   90.00
_cell.angle_gamma   90.00
#
_symmetry.space_group_name_H-M   'P 1'
#
loop_
_entity.id
_entity.type
_entity.pdbx_description
1 polymer ?
#
loop_
_entity_poly.entity_id
_entity_poly.type
_entity_poly.pdbx_seq_one_letter_code
_entity_poly.pdbx_strand_id
1 'polypeptide(L)'
;MLLLVVFVCLVRIIHALDNVGSYGKLEFGNVGYDGMRRVIGKVSNSTNENCQCSLTEPTWFSGPNAPLSERLVAHIRGPIKLYKFAFYNVPSFIIGSDNNTQNWTQQAIFDISPGDEYKDIFNVTFMGHRGEDSPCQGRELTFLKQDAVTHSNENPDPRGFVAEIGSGEEFIIFSNFPCPRSGVGQTCGVYRKGIRSNTGFEGQTKLFLFEFTMPPETNTTRKSMRHYDAPAIWVANDRLSRGTEFYHVDNNCSCLYNGCGAYQVFTVNETDTNYMYSALQTFQPTEDGSVVDDVFQGILSNGQFPRPLNTTVRGGVLFDSVGNVVTFLTNRTEFNYVITPEELEDLLYDIPAIGTERILQKGSLVAPNTTKSNIGSTFRAVNSFRLICFSLLTTFIQAFML
;
A
#
# COMPACT_ATOMS: atom_id res chain seq x y z
N MET A 1 -28.34 60.28 7.72
CA MET A 1 -28.68 59.30 6.66
C MET A 1 -27.47 59.22 5.74
N LEU A 2 -26.91 58.01 5.60
CA LEU A 2 -25.60 57.68 4.99
C LEU A 2 -24.34 57.96 5.85
N LEU A 3 -24.36 57.36 7.05
CA LEU A 3 -23.18 56.71 7.63
C LEU A 3 -23.39 55.20 7.44
N LEU A 4 -22.32 54.43 7.22
CA LEU A 4 -22.22 53.00 6.87
C LEU A 4 -22.20 52.69 5.36
N VAL A 5 -21.40 51.68 5.03
CA VAL A 5 -21.19 51.03 3.71
C VAL A 5 -20.02 51.56 2.86
N VAL A 6 -18.80 51.66 3.41
CA VAL A 6 -17.55 51.43 2.63
C VAL A 6 -16.42 50.80 3.48
N PHE A 7 -16.72 50.11 4.58
CA PHE A 7 -15.69 49.52 5.46
C PHE A 7 -15.92 48.02 5.75
N VAL A 8 -16.32 47.28 4.73
CA VAL A 8 -16.34 45.81 4.72
C VAL A 8 -15.83 45.39 3.35
N CYS A 9 -14.89 44.43 3.31
CA CYS A 9 -14.18 43.87 2.13
C CYS A 9 -12.74 44.32 1.86
N LEU A 10 -11.98 44.77 2.88
CA LEU A 10 -10.51 44.80 2.82
C LEU A 10 -9.82 44.12 4.01
N VAL A 11 -10.56 43.26 4.72
CA VAL A 11 -10.02 42.38 5.76
C VAL A 11 -10.56 40.98 5.48
N ARG A 12 -9.89 40.22 4.60
CA ARG A 12 -9.95 38.74 4.48
C ARG A 12 -9.08 38.17 3.34
N ILE A 13 -7.95 38.80 2.98
CA ILE A 13 -6.88 38.08 2.25
C ILE A 13 -5.53 38.60 2.78
N ILE A 14 -5.31 38.40 4.07
CA ILE A 14 -3.98 37.94 4.47
C ILE A 14 -4.16 36.42 4.39
N HIS A 15 -3.76 35.82 3.27
CA HIS A 15 -3.35 34.43 3.32
C HIS A 15 -2.30 34.41 4.43
N ALA A 16 -2.68 33.87 5.58
CA ALA A 16 -1.69 33.30 6.45
C ALA A 16 -1.00 32.26 5.56
N LEU A 17 0.16 32.64 5.01
CA LEU A 17 1.23 31.72 4.70
C LEU A 17 1.66 31.11 6.04
N ASP A 18 0.76 30.36 6.67
CA ASP A 18 1.07 29.50 7.77
C ASP A 18 1.71 28.28 7.12
N ASN A 19 3.02 28.37 6.88
CA ASN A 19 3.96 27.26 6.76
C ASN A 19 3.31 25.89 6.45
N VAL A 20 2.69 25.74 5.27
CA VAL A 20 2.11 24.44 4.91
C VAL A 20 3.25 23.59 4.40
N GLY A 21 3.96 22.97 5.35
CA GLY A 21 5.16 22.16 5.10
C GLY A 21 4.94 21.00 4.14
N SER A 22 3.69 20.64 3.83
CA SER A 22 3.35 19.63 2.83
C SER A 22 1.92 19.89 2.31
N TYR A 23 1.75 20.50 1.14
CA TYR A 23 0.44 20.74 0.51
C TYR A 23 0.49 20.38 -0.97
N GLY A 24 -0.54 19.69 -1.47
CA GLY A 24 -0.64 19.33 -2.88
C GLY A 24 -1.14 17.91 -3.09
N LYS A 25 -1.15 17.48 -4.35
CA LYS A 25 -1.50 16.10 -4.75
C LYS A 25 -0.54 15.50 -5.77
N LEU A 26 -0.40 14.18 -5.69
CA LEU A 26 0.34 13.32 -6.60
C LEU A 26 -0.62 12.28 -7.18
N GLU A 27 -0.54 12.04 -8.48
CA GLU A 27 -1.59 11.34 -9.22
C GLU A 27 -1.00 10.19 -10.05
N PHE A 28 -1.64 9.02 -9.96
CA PHE A 28 -1.42 7.90 -10.87
C PHE A 28 -2.72 7.61 -11.62
N GLY A 29 -2.61 7.41 -12.93
CA GLY A 29 -3.71 7.02 -13.80
C GLY A 29 -3.55 5.59 -14.31
N ASN A 30 -4.67 4.94 -14.64
CA ASN A 30 -4.73 3.55 -15.12
C ASN A 30 -4.12 2.51 -14.17
N VAL A 31 -4.16 2.73 -12.85
CA VAL A 31 -3.75 1.70 -11.88
C VAL A 31 -4.67 0.49 -11.99
N GLY A 32 -4.08 -0.68 -12.19
CA GLY A 32 -4.78 -1.94 -12.40
C GLY A 32 -4.40 -2.62 -13.72
N TYR A 33 -4.16 -3.92 -13.65
CA TYR A 33 -3.81 -4.76 -14.81
C TYR A 33 -4.31 -6.19 -14.61
N ASP A 34 -4.40 -6.94 -15.71
CA ASP A 34 -4.69 -8.37 -15.64
C ASP A 34 -3.40 -9.14 -15.45
N GLY A 35 -3.39 -9.97 -14.41
CA GLY A 35 -2.19 -10.69 -14.00
C GLY A 35 -2.48 -12.04 -13.39
N MET A 36 -1.41 -12.79 -13.18
CA MET A 36 -1.44 -14.00 -12.37
C MET A 36 -0.60 -13.79 -11.12
N ARG A 37 -1.07 -14.35 -10.02
CA ARG A 37 -0.31 -14.44 -8.77
C ARG A 37 -0.26 -15.87 -8.27
N ARG A 38 0.75 -16.18 -7.48
CA ARG A 38 0.77 -17.41 -6.69
C ARG A 38 0.64 -17.04 -5.23
N VAL A 39 -0.24 -17.71 -4.50
CA VAL A 39 -0.36 -17.48 -3.05
C VAL A 39 0.39 -18.57 -2.30
N ILE A 40 0.75 -18.29 -1.04
CA ILE A 40 1.36 -19.30 -0.18
C ILE A 40 0.37 -20.46 -0.02
N GLY A 41 0.81 -21.67 -0.39
CA GLY A 41 0.08 -22.91 -0.21
C GLY A 41 0.39 -23.58 1.13
N LYS A 42 1.65 -23.52 1.57
CA LYS A 42 2.10 -24.10 2.83
C LYS A 42 3.38 -23.43 3.33
N VAL A 43 3.47 -23.25 4.64
CA VAL A 43 4.72 -22.94 5.35
C VAL A 43 5.25 -24.23 5.98
N SER A 44 6.51 -24.57 5.72
CA SER A 44 7.18 -25.73 6.31
C SER A 44 8.39 -25.29 7.13
N ASN A 45 8.64 -25.98 8.25
CA ASN A 45 9.82 -25.77 9.10
C ASN A 45 10.00 -24.32 9.59
N SER A 46 8.92 -23.63 9.96
CA SER A 46 8.92 -22.18 10.24
C SER A 46 9.94 -21.73 11.30
N THR A 47 10.36 -22.60 12.20
CA THR A 47 11.30 -22.31 13.31
C THR A 47 12.71 -22.85 13.09
N ASN A 48 13.00 -23.49 11.96
CA ASN A 48 14.28 -24.12 11.66
C ASN A 48 14.91 -23.47 10.42
N GLU A 49 16.24 -23.57 10.28
CA GLU A 49 17.02 -23.11 9.11
C GLU A 49 16.46 -23.57 7.76
N ASN A 50 15.78 -24.71 7.70
CA ASN A 50 15.13 -25.27 6.50
C ASN A 50 13.72 -24.71 6.25
N CYS A 51 13.43 -23.52 6.76
CA CYS A 51 12.16 -22.81 6.57
C CYS A 51 11.91 -22.58 5.08
N GLN A 52 10.71 -22.93 4.62
CA GLN A 52 10.33 -22.71 3.23
C GLN A 52 8.82 -22.51 3.07
N CYS A 53 8.44 -21.67 2.11
CA CYS A 53 7.06 -21.55 1.63
C CYS A 53 6.92 -22.24 0.27
N SER A 54 5.88 -23.06 0.14
CA SER A 54 5.43 -23.56 -1.16
C SER A 54 4.32 -22.66 -1.68
N LEU A 55 4.29 -22.44 -2.98
CA LEU A 55 3.29 -21.65 -3.66
C LEU A 55 2.17 -22.54 -4.22
N THR A 56 0.97 -21.99 -4.38
CA THR A 56 -0.12 -22.64 -5.11
C THR A 56 0.08 -22.53 -6.62
N GLU A 57 -0.78 -23.21 -7.37
CA GLU A 57 -0.96 -22.89 -8.78
C GLU A 57 -1.32 -21.41 -8.98
N PRO A 58 -0.97 -20.81 -10.15
CA PRO A 58 -1.31 -19.44 -10.47
C PRO A 58 -2.81 -19.18 -10.42
N THR A 59 -3.19 -18.03 -9.85
CA THR A 59 -4.56 -17.53 -9.80
C THR A 59 -4.63 -16.18 -10.51
N TRP A 60 -5.71 -15.95 -11.25
CA TRP A 60 -5.93 -14.72 -12.00
C TRP A 60 -6.48 -13.60 -11.11
N PHE A 61 -6.07 -12.38 -11.41
CA PHE A 61 -6.70 -11.15 -10.95
C PHE A 61 -6.80 -10.16 -12.12
N SER A 62 -7.74 -9.24 -12.05
CA SER A 62 -8.01 -8.29 -13.14
C SER A 62 -8.72 -7.04 -12.65
N GLY A 63 -8.70 -6.02 -13.50
CA GLY A 63 -9.52 -4.81 -13.38
C GLY A 63 -8.85 -3.63 -12.66
N PRO A 64 -9.59 -2.50 -12.54
CA PRO A 64 -9.10 -1.29 -11.90
C PRO A 64 -8.61 -1.53 -10.49
N ASN A 65 -7.52 -0.87 -10.14
CA ASN A 65 -6.76 -1.01 -8.91
C ASN A 65 -6.19 -2.40 -8.67
N ALA A 66 -6.36 -3.43 -9.51
CA ALA A 66 -5.85 -4.76 -9.19
C ALA A 66 -4.30 -4.81 -9.19
N PRO A 67 -3.66 -5.43 -8.19
CA PRO A 67 -4.22 -6.23 -7.08
C PRO A 67 -4.57 -5.43 -5.80
N LEU A 68 -4.45 -4.11 -5.80
CA LEU A 68 -4.82 -3.20 -4.70
C LEU A 68 -6.34 -3.04 -4.49
N SER A 69 -7.16 -3.50 -5.44
CA SER A 69 -8.62 -3.59 -5.28
C SER A 69 -9.05 -4.56 -4.16
N GLU A 70 -8.15 -5.44 -3.72
CA GLU A 70 -8.36 -6.35 -2.61
C GLU A 70 -8.23 -5.68 -1.23
N ARG A 71 -8.27 -6.48 -0.16
CA ARG A 71 -8.12 -5.99 1.21
C ARG A 71 -6.74 -5.43 1.45
N LEU A 72 -6.68 -4.18 1.91
CA LEU A 72 -5.42 -3.51 2.25
C LEU A 72 -5.30 -3.25 3.74
N VAL A 73 -4.08 -3.19 4.25
CA VAL A 73 -3.75 -2.74 5.61
C VAL A 73 -2.83 -1.53 5.52
N ALA A 74 -2.93 -0.63 6.48
CA ALA A 74 -2.02 0.51 6.57
C ALA A 74 -0.81 0.14 7.42
N HIS A 75 0.37 0.26 6.86
CA HIS A 75 1.63 0.12 7.57
C HIS A 75 2.20 1.49 7.89
N ILE A 76 2.79 1.59 9.07
CA ILE A 76 3.35 2.81 9.63
C ILE A 76 4.78 2.50 10.10
N ARG A 77 5.76 3.23 9.55
CA ARG A 77 7.18 3.14 9.93
C ARG A 77 7.68 4.46 10.48
N GLY A 78 8.43 4.39 11.58
CA GLY A 78 8.99 5.57 12.24
C GLY A 78 10.27 6.11 11.60
N PRO A 79 10.72 7.30 12.01
CA PRO A 79 10.17 8.14 13.07
C PRO A 79 8.87 8.87 12.67
N ILE A 80 7.78 8.57 13.37
CA ILE A 80 6.45 9.10 13.06
C ILE A 80 5.59 9.17 14.30
N LYS A 81 4.69 10.16 14.33
CA LYS A 81 3.55 10.21 15.24
C LYS A 81 2.27 10.28 14.45
N LEU A 82 1.43 9.26 14.58
CA LEU A 82 0.11 9.18 13.96
C LEU A 82 -0.96 9.61 14.97
N TYR A 83 -1.74 10.63 14.63
CA TYR A 83 -2.80 11.17 15.48
C TYR A 83 -4.19 10.65 15.10
N LYS A 84 -4.44 10.55 13.78
CA LYS A 84 -5.69 9.99 13.25
C LYS A 84 -5.43 9.02 12.11
N PHE A 85 -6.27 8.00 12.04
CA PHE A 85 -6.42 7.13 10.88
C PHE A 85 -7.92 6.95 10.62
N ALA A 86 -8.36 7.06 9.38
CA ALA A 86 -9.69 6.62 8.98
C ALA A 86 -9.68 5.90 7.65
N PHE A 87 -10.65 5.00 7.49
CA PHE A 87 -10.89 4.26 6.27
C PHE A 87 -12.33 4.43 5.83
N TYR A 88 -12.53 4.67 4.53
CA TYR A 88 -13.84 4.76 3.88
C TYR A 88 -13.83 3.91 2.62
N ASN A 89 -15.00 3.39 2.25
CA ASN A 89 -15.22 2.78 0.96
C ASN A 89 -16.61 3.14 0.43
N VAL A 90 -16.78 3.00 -0.88
CA VAL A 90 -18.07 3.09 -1.57
C VAL A 90 -18.12 2.08 -2.71
N PRO A 91 -19.32 1.67 -3.16
CA PRO A 91 -19.45 0.84 -4.34
C PRO A 91 -18.84 1.49 -5.59
N SER A 92 -19.07 2.78 -5.82
CA SER A 92 -18.46 3.49 -6.95
C SER A 92 -18.26 4.99 -6.70
N PHE A 93 -17.13 5.51 -7.17
CA PHE A 93 -16.79 6.92 -7.28
C PHE A 93 -15.73 7.08 -8.37
N ILE A 94 -15.91 8.04 -9.26
CA ILE A 94 -14.95 8.36 -10.33
C ILE A 94 -14.66 9.85 -10.22
N ILE A 95 -13.39 10.22 -10.09
CA ILE A 95 -13.01 11.63 -9.91
C ILE A 95 -13.49 12.45 -11.11
N GLY A 96 -14.13 13.59 -10.85
CA GLY A 96 -14.68 14.49 -11.86
C GLY A 96 -15.95 13.98 -12.57
N SER A 97 -16.64 12.99 -12.01
CA SER A 97 -17.88 12.44 -12.58
C SER A 97 -19.12 12.97 -11.89
N ASP A 98 -20.04 13.55 -12.67
CA ASP A 98 -21.36 14.00 -12.19
C ASP A 98 -22.28 12.84 -11.73
N ASN A 99 -21.91 11.59 -12.02
CA ASN A 99 -22.68 10.40 -11.64
C ASN A 99 -22.36 9.87 -10.23
N ASN A 100 -21.49 10.55 -9.47
CA ASN A 100 -21.18 10.14 -8.11
C ASN A 100 -22.35 10.48 -7.18
N THR A 101 -23.16 9.48 -6.80
CA THR A 101 -24.36 9.69 -5.96
C THR A 101 -24.26 9.09 -4.55
N GLN A 102 -23.19 8.35 -4.25
CA GLN A 102 -23.09 7.56 -3.01
C GLN A 102 -22.17 8.23 -2.00
N ASN A 103 -22.67 8.41 -0.79
CA ASN A 103 -21.85 8.94 0.30
C ASN A 103 -20.82 7.91 0.78
N TRP A 104 -19.63 8.40 1.05
CA TRP A 104 -18.57 7.66 1.71
C TRP A 104 -18.86 7.53 3.19
N THR A 105 -19.00 6.30 3.67
CA THR A 105 -19.23 6.03 5.09
C THR A 105 -17.95 5.57 5.75
N GLN A 106 -17.61 6.15 6.90
CA GLN A 106 -16.46 5.76 7.68
C GLN A 106 -16.62 4.31 8.14
N GLN A 107 -15.66 3.47 7.74
CA GLN A 107 -15.62 2.05 8.04
C GLN A 107 -14.62 1.73 9.17
N ALA A 108 -13.66 2.61 9.44
CA ALA A 108 -12.77 2.53 10.59
C ALA A 108 -12.27 3.91 10.98
N ILE A 109 -12.02 4.11 12.28
CA ILE A 109 -11.45 5.32 12.84
C ILE A 109 -10.54 4.96 14.02
N PHE A 110 -9.43 5.65 14.09
CA PHE A 110 -8.58 5.74 15.26
C PHE A 110 -8.26 7.22 15.46
N ASP A 111 -8.70 7.80 16.56
CA ASP A 111 -8.44 9.19 16.89
C ASP A 111 -7.86 9.32 18.30
N ILE A 112 -6.62 9.81 18.38
CA ILE A 112 -5.96 10.14 19.64
C ILE A 112 -5.55 11.62 19.70
N SER A 113 -6.01 12.42 18.76
CA SER A 113 -5.49 13.76 18.51
C SER A 113 -5.63 14.66 19.75
N PRO A 114 -4.61 15.50 20.03
CA PRO A 114 -4.69 16.45 21.13
C PRO A 114 -5.77 17.49 20.83
N GLY A 115 -6.65 17.74 21.79
CA GLY A 115 -7.65 18.81 21.70
C GLY A 115 -9.02 18.38 21.15
N ASP A 116 -9.16 17.18 20.61
CA ASP A 116 -10.47 16.65 20.26
C ASP A 116 -11.21 16.15 21.49
N GLU A 117 -12.41 16.70 21.70
CA GLU A 117 -13.28 16.39 22.84
C GLU A 117 -13.86 14.97 22.73
N TYR A 118 -14.10 14.51 21.49
CA TYR A 118 -14.65 13.20 21.19
C TYR A 118 -13.62 12.37 20.41
N LYS A 119 -12.97 11.46 21.11
CA LYS A 119 -12.06 10.48 20.51
C LYS A 119 -12.83 9.22 20.18
N ASP A 120 -12.88 8.86 18.90
CA ASP A 120 -13.50 7.63 18.45
C ASP A 120 -12.45 6.61 18.02
N ILE A 121 -12.69 5.35 18.40
CA ILE A 121 -11.84 4.23 18.04
C ILE A 121 -12.77 3.07 17.67
N PHE A 122 -12.84 2.78 16.38
CA PHE A 122 -13.72 1.76 15.84
C PHE A 122 -13.03 1.00 14.69
N ASN A 123 -13.22 -0.32 14.68
CA ASN A 123 -12.76 -1.22 13.63
C ASN A 123 -11.26 -1.13 13.30
N VAL A 124 -10.42 -1.01 14.33
CA VAL A 124 -8.96 -1.02 14.20
C VAL A 124 -8.33 -2.07 15.10
N THR A 125 -7.18 -2.59 14.70
CA THR A 125 -6.35 -3.54 15.45
C THR A 125 -4.89 -3.29 15.08
N PHE A 126 -4.03 -3.13 16.09
CA PHE A 126 -2.62 -2.82 15.89
C PHE A 126 -1.75 -4.07 16.01
N MET A 127 -0.97 -4.35 14.97
CA MET A 127 -0.10 -5.52 14.88
C MET A 127 1.31 -5.13 14.43
N GLY A 128 2.28 -6.01 14.67
CA GLY A 128 3.65 -5.84 14.20
C GLY A 128 4.45 -7.14 14.27
N HIS A 129 5.53 -7.21 13.50
CA HIS A 129 6.44 -8.36 13.44
C HIS A 129 7.37 -8.36 14.67
N ARG A 130 6.88 -8.93 15.78
CA ARG A 130 7.53 -8.89 17.11
C ARG A 130 7.59 -10.24 17.82
N GLY A 131 6.99 -11.28 17.23
CA GLY A 131 6.99 -12.61 17.79
C GLY A 131 8.27 -13.38 17.47
N GLU A 132 8.17 -14.71 17.52
CA GLU A 132 9.29 -15.60 17.24
C GLU A 132 9.87 -15.36 15.84
N ASP A 133 11.19 -15.42 15.73
CA ASP A 133 11.86 -15.28 14.45
C ASP A 133 11.68 -16.53 13.56
N SER A 134 11.83 -16.34 12.24
CA SER A 134 11.78 -17.39 11.24
C SER A 134 12.76 -17.09 10.12
N PRO A 135 13.63 -18.04 9.71
CA PRO A 135 14.63 -17.77 8.68
C PRO A 135 14.06 -17.35 7.31
N CYS A 136 12.86 -17.82 6.96
CA CYS A 136 12.23 -17.50 5.67
C CYS A 136 11.04 -16.53 5.78
N GLN A 137 10.47 -16.36 6.97
CA GLN A 137 9.32 -15.46 7.18
C GLN A 137 9.67 -14.21 7.99
N GLY A 138 10.81 -14.15 8.68
CA GLY A 138 11.11 -13.13 9.68
C GLY A 138 10.27 -13.28 10.95
N ARG A 139 10.18 -12.22 11.74
CA ARG A 139 9.46 -12.24 13.01
C ARG A 139 7.97 -12.46 12.79
N GLU A 140 7.37 -13.22 13.68
CA GLU A 140 5.93 -13.46 13.67
C GLU A 140 5.13 -12.16 13.88
N LEU A 141 4.04 -12.03 13.11
CA LEU A 141 3.05 -10.99 13.29
C LEU A 141 2.28 -11.24 14.61
N THR A 142 2.29 -10.25 15.48
CA THR A 142 1.65 -10.28 16.81
C THR A 142 0.82 -9.04 17.05
N PHE A 143 -0.09 -9.05 18.01
CA PHE A 143 -0.72 -7.82 18.48
C PHE A 143 0.31 -6.95 19.18
N LEU A 144 0.10 -5.63 19.19
CA LEU A 144 0.94 -4.69 19.90
C LEU A 144 0.26 -4.15 21.14
N LYS A 145 1.03 -3.94 22.21
CA LYS A 145 0.60 -3.20 23.39
C LYS A 145 0.45 -1.71 23.06
N GLN A 146 -0.03 -0.96 24.04
CA GLN A 146 -0.29 0.49 23.95
C GLN A 146 0.95 1.33 23.56
N ASP A 147 2.17 0.81 23.75
CA ASP A 147 3.43 1.47 23.40
C ASP A 147 3.82 1.34 21.92
N ALA A 148 2.99 0.69 21.08
CA ALA A 148 3.20 0.47 19.65
C ALA A 148 4.45 -0.38 19.27
N VAL A 149 5.17 -0.95 20.25
CA VAL A 149 6.41 -1.69 19.99
C VAL A 149 6.46 -3.05 20.70
N THR A 150 5.86 -3.17 21.88
CA THR A 150 5.89 -4.41 22.66
C THR A 150 4.79 -5.34 22.17
N HIS A 151 5.11 -6.62 21.96
CA HIS A 151 4.13 -7.62 21.52
C HIS A 151 3.13 -8.02 22.62
N SER A 152 1.99 -8.53 22.18
CA SER A 152 0.93 -9.13 22.99
C SER A 152 0.36 -10.37 22.28
N ASN A 153 0.03 -11.40 23.05
CA ASN A 153 -0.64 -12.62 22.55
C ASN A 153 -2.16 -12.44 22.42
N GLU A 154 -2.71 -11.43 23.09
CA GLU A 154 -4.12 -11.06 23.04
C GLU A 154 -4.27 -9.67 22.43
N ASN A 155 -5.37 -9.43 21.73
CA ASN A 155 -5.68 -8.13 21.15
C ASN A 155 -5.98 -7.12 22.26
N PRO A 156 -5.09 -6.15 22.55
CA PRO A 156 -5.34 -5.18 23.60
C PRO A 156 -6.44 -4.21 23.20
N ASP A 157 -7.00 -3.53 24.19
CA ASP A 157 -7.87 -2.39 23.91
C ASP A 157 -7.07 -1.31 23.16
N PRO A 158 -7.50 -0.88 21.96
CA PRO A 158 -6.82 0.16 21.21
C PRO A 158 -6.87 1.53 21.92
N ARG A 159 -7.75 1.72 22.92
CA ARG A 159 -7.74 2.91 23.76
C ARG A 159 -6.42 3.01 24.54
N GLY A 160 -5.72 4.11 24.33
CA GLY A 160 -4.41 4.37 24.95
C GLY A 160 -3.21 3.97 24.08
N PHE A 161 -3.43 3.51 22.85
CA PHE A 161 -2.35 3.31 21.89
C PHE A 161 -1.68 4.66 21.56
N VAL A 162 -0.37 4.78 21.76
CA VAL A 162 0.37 6.06 21.67
C VAL A 162 0.71 6.44 20.22
N ALA A 163 0.75 5.46 19.31
CA ALA A 163 1.00 5.63 17.87
C ALA A 163 2.21 6.54 17.53
N GLU A 164 3.24 6.51 18.38
CA GLU A 164 4.50 7.22 18.23
C GLU A 164 5.64 6.21 18.27
N ILE A 165 6.39 6.12 17.18
CA ILE A 165 7.47 5.13 17.02
C ILE A 165 8.68 5.80 16.37
N GLY A 166 9.89 5.36 16.77
CA GLY A 166 11.14 5.84 16.19
C GLY A 166 11.61 4.99 15.00
N SER A 167 12.81 5.26 14.52
CA SER A 167 13.48 4.56 13.42
C SER A 167 13.57 3.06 13.64
N GLY A 168 13.39 2.29 12.57
CA GLY A 168 13.45 0.83 12.56
C GLY A 168 12.28 0.13 13.24
N GLU A 169 11.31 0.89 13.74
CA GLU A 169 10.07 0.36 14.29
C GLU A 169 8.94 0.46 13.26
N GLU A 170 8.06 -0.53 13.26
CA GLU A 170 6.86 -0.55 12.43
C GLU A 170 5.65 -1.06 13.23
N PHE A 171 4.47 -0.55 12.89
CA PHE A 171 3.20 -1.16 13.24
C PHE A 171 2.24 -1.14 12.05
N ILE A 172 1.22 -1.97 12.11
CA ILE A 172 0.27 -2.24 11.03
C ILE A 172 -1.14 -2.14 11.58
N ILE A 173 -1.99 -1.41 10.89
CA ILE A 173 -3.39 -1.21 11.21
C ILE A 173 -4.23 -2.17 10.36
N PHE A 174 -4.84 -3.14 11.04
CA PHE A 174 -5.84 -4.04 10.49
C PHE A 174 -7.24 -3.61 10.90
N SER A 175 -8.27 -4.18 10.27
CA SER A 175 -9.63 -4.11 10.80
C SER A 175 -9.76 -4.92 12.09
N ASN A 176 -10.85 -4.77 12.84
CA ASN A 176 -11.08 -5.57 14.04
C ASN A 176 -11.69 -6.96 13.76
N PHE A 177 -11.85 -7.33 12.49
CA PHE A 177 -12.39 -8.63 12.09
C PHE A 177 -11.30 -9.71 12.11
N PRO A 178 -11.42 -10.71 13.00
CA PRO A 178 -10.40 -11.76 13.12
C PRO A 178 -10.39 -12.67 11.90
N CYS A 179 -9.20 -13.16 11.56
CA CYS A 179 -9.04 -14.16 10.53
C CYS A 179 -9.70 -15.49 10.91
N PRO A 180 -10.34 -16.19 9.96
CA PRO A 180 -10.66 -17.59 10.12
C PRO A 180 -9.35 -18.41 10.17
N ARG A 181 -9.47 -19.73 10.40
CA ARG A 181 -8.32 -20.62 10.38
C ARG A 181 -7.52 -20.48 9.07
N SER A 182 -6.19 -20.44 9.21
CA SER A 182 -5.22 -20.46 8.12
C SER A 182 -5.52 -21.58 7.12
N GLY A 183 -5.50 -21.26 5.82
CA GLY A 183 -5.71 -22.25 4.77
C GLY A 183 -5.79 -21.65 3.38
N VAL A 184 -5.50 -22.47 2.36
CA VAL A 184 -5.69 -22.10 0.96
C VAL A 184 -7.18 -21.84 0.71
N GLY A 185 -7.50 -20.74 0.03
CA GLY A 185 -8.88 -20.33 -0.27
C GLY A 185 -9.65 -19.75 0.93
N GLN A 186 -9.05 -19.71 2.13
CA GLN A 186 -9.65 -19.02 3.28
C GLN A 186 -9.44 -17.51 3.17
N THR A 187 -10.31 -16.72 3.84
CA THR A 187 -10.32 -15.26 3.76
C THR A 187 -8.95 -14.62 3.97
N CYS A 188 -8.16 -15.11 4.94
CA CYS A 188 -6.82 -14.61 5.24
C CYS A 188 -5.67 -15.38 4.57
N GLY A 189 -5.99 -16.44 3.81
CA GLY A 189 -5.02 -17.32 3.17
C GLY A 189 -4.21 -18.14 4.17
N VAL A 190 -3.04 -18.60 3.70
CA VAL A 190 -2.07 -19.33 4.53
C VAL A 190 -1.14 -18.34 5.21
N TYR A 191 -1.04 -18.49 6.51
CA TYR A 191 -0.13 -17.73 7.38
C TYR A 191 0.49 -18.67 8.43
N ARG A 192 1.54 -18.20 9.12
CA ARG A 192 2.31 -18.99 10.09
C ARG A 192 1.39 -19.66 11.13
N LYS A 193 1.71 -20.89 11.54
CA LYS A 193 0.89 -21.62 12.52
C LYS A 193 1.01 -20.98 13.89
N GLY A 194 -0.11 -20.88 14.61
CA GLY A 194 -0.14 -20.38 15.99
C GLY A 194 -0.39 -18.88 16.11
N ILE A 195 -0.25 -18.15 15.02
CA ILE A 195 -0.46 -16.71 15.00
C ILE A 195 -1.96 -16.39 14.90
N ARG A 196 -2.39 -15.33 15.57
CA ARG A 196 -3.69 -14.69 15.33
C ARG A 196 -3.48 -13.49 14.42
N SER A 197 -4.47 -13.17 13.60
CA SER A 197 -4.43 -11.99 12.73
C SER A 197 -5.85 -11.57 12.40
N ASN A 198 -5.96 -10.42 11.74
CA ASN A 198 -7.20 -9.82 11.33
C ASN A 198 -7.19 -9.60 9.81
N THR A 199 -8.36 -9.32 9.25
CA THR A 199 -8.48 -8.94 7.84
C THR A 199 -8.04 -7.49 7.62
N GLY A 200 -7.66 -7.15 6.40
CA GLY A 200 -7.54 -5.74 5.98
C GLY A 200 -8.89 -5.09 5.70
N PHE A 201 -8.83 -3.87 5.19
CA PHE A 201 -9.94 -3.02 4.79
C PHE A 201 -10.31 -3.28 3.32
N GLU A 202 -11.59 -3.56 3.06
CA GLU A 202 -12.08 -4.03 1.75
C GLU A 202 -12.81 -2.97 0.92
N GLY A 203 -13.02 -3.26 -0.36
CA GLY A 203 -13.64 -2.36 -1.36
C GLY A 203 -12.66 -2.03 -2.47
N GLN A 204 -13.11 -1.87 -3.72
CA GLN A 204 -12.24 -1.43 -4.83
C GLN A 204 -11.99 0.08 -4.77
N THR A 205 -13.07 0.82 -4.58
CA THR A 205 -13.09 2.28 -4.41
C THR A 205 -12.92 2.59 -2.93
N LYS A 206 -11.80 3.20 -2.54
CA LYS A 206 -11.42 3.31 -1.14
C LYS A 206 -10.63 4.58 -0.84
N LEU A 207 -10.78 5.09 0.38
CA LEU A 207 -10.10 6.28 0.87
C LEU A 207 -9.47 5.98 2.23
N PHE A 208 -8.17 6.18 2.33
CA PHE A 208 -7.44 6.15 3.59
C PHE A 208 -7.03 7.57 3.96
N LEU A 209 -7.36 8.01 5.18
CA LEU A 209 -7.00 9.32 5.71
C LEU A 209 -6.07 9.16 6.92
N PHE A 210 -5.12 10.07 7.04
CA PHE A 210 -4.11 10.11 8.09
C PHE A 210 -3.92 11.54 8.58
N GLU A 211 -3.77 11.71 9.89
CA GLU A 211 -3.22 12.92 10.51
C GLU A 211 -1.92 12.53 11.22
N PHE A 212 -0.80 13.15 10.84
CA PHE A 212 0.52 12.69 11.31
C PHE A 212 1.60 13.79 11.31
N THR A 213 2.70 13.51 11.99
CA THR A 213 3.99 14.20 11.86
C THR A 213 5.09 13.18 11.58
N MET A 214 6.13 13.56 10.85
CA MET A 214 7.31 12.72 10.59
C MET A 214 8.57 13.47 11.06
N PRO A 215 8.81 13.55 12.38
CA PRO A 215 9.96 14.28 12.92
C PRO A 215 11.28 13.57 12.60
N PRO A 216 12.41 14.29 12.58
CA PRO A 216 13.72 13.66 12.46
C PRO A 216 14.02 12.75 13.65
N GLU A 217 14.74 11.66 13.42
CA GLU A 217 15.19 10.77 14.51
C GLU A 217 16.24 11.45 15.40
N THR A 218 15.88 11.70 16.66
CA THR A 218 16.78 12.29 17.65
C THR A 218 17.60 11.26 18.42
N ASN A 219 17.18 9.99 18.43
CA ASN A 219 17.87 8.93 19.16
C ASN A 219 19.06 8.39 18.36
N THR A 220 20.25 8.85 18.72
CA THR A 220 21.50 8.51 18.02
C THR A 220 21.88 7.04 18.14
N THR A 221 21.34 6.27 19.10
CA THR A 221 21.61 4.83 19.21
C THR A 221 20.97 4.04 18.07
N ARG A 222 19.99 4.62 17.37
CA ARG A 222 19.29 4.00 16.25
C ARG A 222 19.99 4.20 14.90
N LYS A 223 21.11 4.91 14.84
CA LYS A 223 21.82 5.21 13.57
C LYS A 223 22.20 3.99 12.75
N SER A 224 22.44 2.85 13.39
CA SER A 224 22.76 1.58 12.72
C SER A 224 21.52 0.74 12.41
N MET A 225 20.33 1.18 12.81
CA MET A 225 19.09 0.48 12.50
C MET A 225 18.79 0.60 11.01
N ARG A 226 18.26 -0.47 10.43
CA ARG A 226 17.66 -0.41 9.11
C ARG A 226 16.54 0.64 9.11
N HIS A 227 16.41 1.39 8.01
CA HIS A 227 15.45 2.49 7.88
C HIS A 227 15.63 3.59 8.94
N TYR A 228 16.89 3.91 9.29
CA TYR A 228 17.19 5.07 10.13
C TYR A 228 16.67 6.36 9.49
N ASP A 229 15.89 7.11 10.25
CA ASP A 229 15.25 8.36 9.82
C ASP A 229 14.44 8.25 8.51
N ALA A 230 13.91 7.05 8.22
CA ALA A 230 13.20 6.77 6.99
C ALA A 230 11.71 6.45 7.21
N PRO A 231 10.89 7.39 7.71
CA PRO A 231 9.49 7.12 8.01
C PRO A 231 8.70 6.84 6.74
N ALA A 232 7.62 6.07 6.90
CA ALA A 232 6.70 5.79 5.81
C ALA A 232 5.29 5.48 6.29
N ILE A 233 4.32 5.80 5.43
CA ILE A 233 2.93 5.32 5.47
C ILE A 233 2.66 4.65 4.13
N TRP A 234 2.26 3.38 4.15
CA TRP A 234 1.86 2.67 2.94
C TRP A 234 0.65 1.78 3.18
N VAL A 235 -0.06 1.47 2.10
CA VAL A 235 -1.16 0.51 2.12
C VAL A 235 -0.78 -0.70 1.29
N ALA A 236 -0.92 -1.89 1.84
CA ALA A 236 -0.50 -3.12 1.18
C ALA A 236 -1.58 -4.20 1.29
N ASN A 237 -1.59 -5.13 0.32
CA ASN A 237 -2.43 -6.31 0.40
C ASN A 237 -2.23 -7.00 1.76
N ASP A 238 -3.32 -7.29 2.46
CA ASP A 238 -3.26 -7.76 3.85
C ASP A 238 -2.54 -9.11 4.04
N ARG A 239 -2.34 -9.86 2.94
CA ARG A 239 -1.52 -11.07 2.89
C ARG A 239 -0.02 -10.81 3.02
N LEU A 240 0.46 -9.62 2.64
CA LEU A 240 1.87 -9.24 2.70
C LEU A 240 2.42 -9.43 4.11
N SER A 241 1.77 -8.82 5.10
CA SER A 241 2.18 -8.85 6.51
C SER A 241 2.01 -10.20 7.18
N ARG A 242 1.07 -11.04 6.69
CA ARG A 242 0.81 -12.38 7.24
C ARG A 242 1.77 -13.44 6.69
N GLY A 243 2.30 -13.22 5.50
CA GLY A 243 3.24 -14.13 4.84
C GLY A 243 4.65 -14.02 5.40
N THR A 244 5.17 -12.79 5.53
CA THR A 244 6.54 -12.53 5.99
C THR A 244 6.77 -11.06 6.42
N GLU A 245 7.73 -10.82 7.30
CA GLU A 245 8.36 -9.50 7.54
C GLU A 245 9.31 -9.11 6.39
N PHE A 246 9.90 -10.07 5.69
CA PHE A 246 10.85 -9.86 4.60
C PHE A 246 10.16 -9.62 3.27
N TYR A 247 9.17 -8.73 3.24
CA TYR A 247 8.45 -8.42 2.00
C TYR A 247 9.36 -7.84 0.90
N HIS A 248 10.54 -7.35 1.25
CA HIS A 248 11.61 -6.83 0.38
C HIS A 248 12.60 -7.87 -0.15
N VAL A 249 12.45 -9.15 0.22
CA VAL A 249 13.29 -10.23 -0.28
C VAL A 249 12.48 -11.08 -1.26
N ASP A 250 13.05 -11.32 -2.44
CA ASP A 250 12.48 -12.24 -3.41
C ASP A 250 12.59 -13.68 -2.89
N ASN A 251 11.51 -14.12 -2.24
CA ASN A 251 11.34 -15.48 -1.78
C ASN A 251 9.86 -15.89 -1.84
N ASN A 252 9.60 -17.19 -1.78
CA ASN A 252 8.25 -17.74 -1.87
C ASN A 252 7.32 -17.38 -0.70
N CYS A 253 7.84 -16.80 0.39
CA CYS A 253 7.04 -16.31 1.51
C CYS A 253 6.62 -14.84 1.33
N SER A 254 7.29 -14.08 0.45
CA SER A 254 6.92 -12.70 0.15
C SER A 254 5.74 -12.65 -0.81
N CYS A 255 4.58 -12.18 -0.34
CA CYS A 255 3.45 -12.02 -1.26
C CYS A 255 3.73 -10.95 -2.34
N LEU A 256 4.55 -9.93 -2.03
CA LEU A 256 4.84 -8.85 -2.96
C LEU A 256 5.46 -9.38 -4.26
N TYR A 257 6.54 -10.18 -4.15
CA TYR A 257 7.19 -10.82 -5.29
C TYR A 257 6.34 -11.91 -5.96
N ASN A 258 5.23 -12.31 -5.32
CA ASN A 258 4.34 -13.35 -5.83
C ASN A 258 3.00 -12.81 -6.36
N GLY A 259 2.86 -11.49 -6.53
CA GLY A 259 1.72 -10.85 -7.20
C GLY A 259 0.71 -10.18 -6.26
N CYS A 260 1.04 -9.98 -4.99
CA CYS A 260 0.40 -8.93 -4.19
C CYS A 260 0.85 -7.55 -4.68
N GLY A 261 0.16 -6.50 -4.24
CA GLY A 261 0.56 -5.12 -4.47
C GLY A 261 0.64 -4.34 -3.17
N ALA A 262 1.42 -3.27 -3.21
CA ALA A 262 1.43 -2.21 -2.22
C ALA A 262 1.48 -0.84 -2.89
N TYR A 263 0.98 0.16 -2.19
CA TYR A 263 1.05 1.56 -2.58
C TYR A 263 1.66 2.35 -1.42
N GLN A 264 2.87 2.85 -1.64
CA GLN A 264 3.54 3.75 -0.74
C GLN A 264 2.82 5.10 -0.83
N VAL A 265 2.10 5.48 0.23
CA VAL A 265 1.33 6.74 0.24
C VAL A 265 2.30 7.89 0.46
N PHE A 266 3.03 7.83 1.57
CA PHE A 266 4.06 8.78 1.95
C PHE A 266 5.30 7.99 2.36
N THR A 267 6.28 7.85 1.47
CA THR A 267 7.57 7.23 1.82
C THR A 267 8.70 8.18 1.50
N VAL A 268 9.71 8.23 2.35
CA VAL A 268 10.93 8.96 2.01
C VAL A 268 11.86 8.16 1.11
N ASN A 269 12.74 8.87 0.41
CA ASN A 269 13.90 8.25 -0.22
C ASN A 269 15.00 8.09 0.84
N GLU A 270 15.60 6.91 0.95
CA GLU A 270 16.66 6.65 1.95
C GLU A 270 17.91 7.54 1.75
N THR A 271 18.09 8.12 0.55
CA THR A 271 19.17 9.08 0.26
C THR A 271 18.79 10.53 0.52
N ASP A 272 17.49 10.86 0.55
CA ASP A 272 16.98 12.19 0.90
C ASP A 272 15.70 12.05 1.72
N THR A 273 15.87 12.05 3.04
CA THR A 273 14.79 11.84 4.00
C THR A 273 13.93 13.09 4.22
N ASN A 274 14.20 14.20 3.52
CA ASN A 274 13.43 15.44 3.63
C ASN A 274 12.21 15.50 2.71
N TYR A 275 12.07 14.56 1.78
CA TYR A 275 10.95 14.51 0.85
C TYR A 275 10.26 13.15 0.89
N MET A 276 8.95 13.19 0.71
CA MET A 276 8.09 12.02 0.63
C MET A 276 7.54 11.88 -0.79
N TYR A 277 7.50 10.66 -1.27
CA TYR A 277 6.99 10.27 -2.58
C TYR A 277 5.82 9.33 -2.38
N SER A 278 5.00 9.19 -3.42
CA SER A 278 4.15 8.01 -3.57
C SER A 278 4.81 7.01 -4.51
N ALA A 279 4.57 5.73 -4.30
CA ALA A 279 5.12 4.68 -5.15
C ALA A 279 4.17 3.50 -5.31
N LEU A 280 4.00 3.03 -6.54
CA LEU A 280 3.24 1.83 -6.83
C LEU A 280 4.15 0.60 -6.90
N GLN A 281 3.99 -0.33 -5.96
CA GLN A 281 4.72 -1.60 -5.91
C GLN A 281 3.84 -2.71 -6.46
N THR A 282 3.83 -2.83 -7.79
CA THR A 282 3.15 -3.90 -8.54
C THR A 282 3.98 -4.27 -9.77
N PHE A 283 3.63 -5.37 -10.45
CA PHE A 283 4.24 -5.72 -11.74
C PHE A 283 3.62 -5.00 -12.95
N GLN A 284 2.81 -3.96 -12.72
CA GLN A 284 2.26 -3.16 -13.80
C GLN A 284 3.37 -2.35 -14.48
N PRO A 285 3.52 -2.40 -15.82
CA PRO A 285 4.49 -1.56 -16.53
C PRO A 285 4.06 -0.09 -16.58
N THR A 286 5.03 0.81 -16.73
CA THR A 286 4.79 2.21 -17.11
C THR A 286 4.44 2.34 -18.59
N GLU A 287 3.91 3.50 -19.01
CA GLU A 287 3.47 3.75 -20.38
C GLU A 287 4.55 3.53 -21.45
N ASP A 288 5.82 3.79 -21.13
CA ASP A 288 6.99 3.55 -21.99
C ASP A 288 7.37 2.06 -22.09
N GLY A 289 6.61 1.17 -21.43
CA GLY A 289 6.86 -0.27 -21.37
C GLY A 289 7.94 -0.67 -20.37
N SER A 290 8.49 0.28 -19.60
CA SER A 290 9.46 -0.04 -18.56
C SER A 290 8.76 -0.83 -17.44
N VAL A 291 9.38 -1.94 -17.05
CA VAL A 291 8.98 -2.71 -15.87
C VAL A 291 10.00 -2.39 -14.79
N VAL A 292 9.54 -2.23 -13.54
CA VAL A 292 10.46 -2.14 -12.41
C VAL A 292 11.21 -3.45 -12.25
N ASP A 293 12.55 -3.40 -12.38
CA ASP A 293 13.44 -4.55 -12.18
C ASP A 293 13.28 -5.18 -10.78
N ASP A 294 12.90 -4.35 -9.80
CA ASP A 294 12.57 -4.76 -8.45
C ASP A 294 11.22 -4.15 -8.04
N VAL A 295 10.20 -5.01 -7.88
CA VAL A 295 8.86 -4.61 -7.43
C VAL A 295 8.88 -3.90 -6.07
N PHE A 296 9.90 -4.13 -5.24
CA PHE A 296 10.07 -3.45 -3.97
C PHE A 296 10.44 -1.97 -4.13
N GLN A 297 11.16 -1.58 -5.19
CA GLN A 297 11.39 -0.15 -5.45
C GLN A 297 10.11 0.53 -5.91
N GLY A 298 9.31 -0.19 -6.71
CA GLY A 298 8.05 0.32 -7.25
C GLY A 298 8.24 1.52 -8.19
N ILE A 299 7.12 1.98 -8.74
CA ILE A 299 7.07 3.08 -9.68
C ILE A 299 6.78 4.35 -8.88
N LEU A 300 7.77 5.25 -8.78
CA LEU A 300 7.62 6.53 -8.08
C LEU A 300 6.68 7.49 -8.82
N SER A 301 5.97 8.32 -8.06
CA SER A 301 5.20 9.47 -8.56
C SER A 301 6.10 10.48 -9.27
N ASN A 302 5.54 11.27 -10.18
CA ASN A 302 6.23 12.51 -10.58
C ASN A 302 5.87 13.59 -9.55
N GLY A 303 6.88 14.15 -8.88
CA GLY A 303 6.69 15.10 -7.78
C GLY A 303 6.85 14.47 -6.40
N GLN A 304 6.93 15.33 -5.39
CA GLN A 304 7.25 14.97 -4.01
C GLN A 304 6.69 15.99 -3.03
N PHE A 305 6.31 15.54 -1.83
CA PHE A 305 5.98 16.40 -0.70
C PHE A 305 7.24 16.69 0.13
N PRO A 306 7.44 17.90 0.66
CA PRO A 306 8.39 18.05 1.77
C PRO A 306 7.87 17.24 2.97
N ARG A 307 8.78 16.61 3.72
CA ARG A 307 8.46 15.84 4.92
C ARG A 307 7.96 16.77 6.03
N PRO A 308 6.87 16.43 6.74
CA PRO A 308 6.34 17.23 7.84
C PRO A 308 7.19 17.05 9.10
N LEU A 309 8.36 17.70 9.15
CA LEU A 309 9.34 17.54 10.22
C LEU A 309 8.82 18.05 11.58
N ASN A 310 8.18 19.22 11.58
CA ASN A 310 7.77 19.92 12.81
C ASN A 310 6.30 20.37 12.78
N THR A 311 5.53 19.87 11.83
CA THR A 311 4.14 20.29 11.57
C THR A 311 3.26 19.06 11.47
N THR A 312 2.08 19.11 12.09
CA THR A 312 1.05 18.09 11.86
C THR A 312 0.37 18.37 10.53
N VAL A 313 0.28 17.35 9.68
CA VAL A 313 -0.40 17.43 8.38
C VAL A 313 -1.53 16.40 8.31
N ARG A 314 -2.50 16.66 7.44
CA ARG A 314 -3.60 15.75 7.15
C ARG A 314 -3.67 15.47 5.65
N GLY A 315 -4.16 14.30 5.31
CA GLY A 315 -4.44 13.90 3.94
C GLY A 315 -4.46 12.39 3.83
N GLY A 316 -4.13 11.86 2.66
CA GLY A 316 -4.14 10.42 2.47
C GLY A 316 -4.15 10.00 1.01
N VAL A 317 -4.82 8.88 0.73
CA VAL A 317 -4.92 8.31 -0.62
C VAL A 317 -6.34 7.91 -0.96
N LEU A 318 -6.81 8.36 -2.12
CA LEU A 318 -8.05 7.91 -2.77
C LEU A 318 -7.71 6.94 -3.90
N PHE A 319 -8.39 5.80 -3.96
CA PHE A 319 -8.47 4.94 -5.12
C PHE A 319 -9.90 5.02 -5.67
N ASP A 320 -10.05 5.50 -6.90
CA ASP A 320 -11.35 5.60 -7.55
C ASP A 320 -11.75 4.28 -8.25
N SER A 321 -12.93 4.23 -8.87
CA SER A 321 -13.45 3.01 -9.50
C SER A 321 -12.80 2.65 -10.84
N VAL A 322 -12.02 3.54 -11.46
CA VAL A 322 -11.46 3.35 -12.81
C VAL A 322 -9.94 3.29 -12.84
N GLY A 323 -9.29 3.38 -11.67
CA GLY A 323 -7.85 3.23 -11.54
C GLY A 323 -7.10 4.54 -11.45
N ASN A 324 -7.78 5.64 -11.13
CA ASN A 324 -7.10 6.87 -10.71
C ASN A 324 -6.81 6.76 -9.21
N VAL A 325 -5.56 7.05 -8.85
CA VAL A 325 -5.09 7.06 -7.47
C VAL A 325 -4.49 8.42 -7.15
N VAL A 326 -5.04 9.07 -6.14
CA VAL A 326 -4.63 10.43 -5.74
C VAL A 326 -4.12 10.39 -4.31
N THR A 327 -2.83 10.65 -4.13
CA THR A 327 -2.25 10.97 -2.82
C THR A 327 -2.32 12.48 -2.61
N PHE A 328 -2.77 12.94 -1.45
CA PHE A 328 -2.89 14.37 -1.19
C PHE A 328 -2.56 14.75 0.26
N LEU A 329 -2.14 16.00 0.45
CA LEU A 329 -2.01 16.64 1.76
C LEU A 329 -2.67 18.02 1.74
N THR A 330 -3.51 18.27 2.74
CA THR A 330 -4.25 19.53 2.93
C THR A 330 -4.72 19.70 4.37
N ASN A 331 -4.71 20.94 4.86
CA ASN A 331 -5.23 21.29 6.19
C ASN A 331 -6.76 21.20 6.28
N ARG A 332 -7.46 21.11 5.14
CA ARG A 332 -8.93 21.02 5.05
C ARG A 332 -9.49 19.60 5.21
N THR A 333 -8.63 18.59 5.33
CA THR A 333 -9.10 17.21 5.51
C THR A 333 -9.82 17.09 6.84
N GLU A 334 -11.07 16.62 6.79
CA GLU A 334 -11.89 16.29 7.96
C GLU A 334 -12.16 14.78 8.00
N PHE A 335 -12.36 14.25 9.21
CA PHE A 335 -12.55 12.81 9.46
C PHE A 335 -14.02 12.52 9.80
N ASN A 336 -14.93 13.13 9.04
CA ASN A 336 -16.36 13.06 9.28
C ASN A 336 -16.87 11.62 9.10
N TYR A 337 -17.91 11.24 9.86
CA TYR A 337 -18.50 9.91 9.74
C TYR A 337 -19.04 9.63 8.33
N VAL A 338 -19.53 10.67 7.66
CA VAL A 338 -19.99 10.65 6.27
C VAL A 338 -19.29 11.75 5.50
N ILE A 339 -18.83 11.43 4.29
CA ILE A 339 -18.32 12.39 3.31
C ILE A 339 -19.16 12.24 2.04
N THR A 340 -19.77 13.32 1.58
CA THR A 340 -20.53 13.34 0.33
C THR A 340 -19.58 13.35 -0.87
N PRO A 341 -20.03 12.90 -2.05
CA PRO A 341 -19.23 13.03 -3.28
C PRO A 341 -18.77 14.46 -3.55
N GLU A 342 -19.65 15.45 -3.37
CA GLU A 342 -19.37 16.87 -3.61
C GLU A 342 -18.26 17.38 -2.67
N GLU A 343 -18.34 17.06 -1.38
CA GLU A 343 -17.28 17.45 -0.41
C GLU A 343 -15.91 16.87 -0.79
N LEU A 344 -15.86 15.62 -1.27
CA LEU A 344 -14.61 15.00 -1.67
C LEU A 344 -14.07 15.56 -3.00
N GLU A 345 -14.95 15.80 -3.98
CA GLU A 345 -14.57 16.42 -5.26
C GLU A 345 -14.05 17.84 -5.04
N ASP A 346 -14.75 18.67 -4.26
CA ASP A 346 -14.33 20.02 -3.91
C ASP A 346 -12.98 20.03 -3.19
N LEU A 347 -12.80 19.10 -2.24
CA LEU A 347 -11.52 18.94 -1.54
C LEU A 347 -10.39 18.65 -2.53
N LEU A 348 -10.57 17.74 -3.48
CA LEU A 348 -9.53 17.33 -4.44
C LEU A 348 -9.30 18.36 -5.56
N TYR A 349 -10.34 19.10 -5.94
CA TYR A 349 -10.27 20.18 -6.92
C TYR A 349 -9.40 21.33 -6.42
N ASP A 350 -9.56 21.69 -5.15
CA ASP A 350 -8.85 22.81 -4.54
C ASP A 350 -7.36 22.51 -4.25
N ILE A 351 -6.95 21.25 -4.30
CA ILE A 351 -5.56 20.84 -4.04
C ILE A 351 -4.75 20.87 -5.36
N PRO A 352 -3.69 21.67 -5.45
CA PRO A 352 -2.87 21.75 -6.66
C PRO A 352 -2.05 20.47 -6.84
N ALA A 353 -1.91 20.04 -8.10
CA ALA A 353 -0.95 19.01 -8.46
C ALA A 353 0.48 19.56 -8.27
N ILE A 354 1.34 18.79 -7.59
CA ILE A 354 2.75 19.16 -7.33
C ILE A 354 3.72 18.35 -8.20
N GLY A 355 3.19 17.69 -9.22
CA GLY A 355 3.91 17.02 -10.29
C GLY A 355 2.93 16.57 -11.36
N THR A 356 3.43 16.02 -12.45
CA THR A 356 2.59 15.52 -13.54
C THR A 356 1.97 14.17 -13.17
N GLU A 357 0.73 13.93 -13.58
CA GLU A 357 0.13 12.60 -13.44
C GLU A 357 1.02 11.52 -14.07
N ARG A 358 1.15 10.38 -13.39
CA ARG A 358 1.87 9.21 -13.90
C ARG A 358 0.87 8.18 -14.43
N ILE A 359 0.79 8.09 -15.75
CA ILE A 359 -0.07 7.12 -16.43
C ILE A 359 0.64 5.77 -16.54
N LEU A 360 -0.05 4.69 -16.18
CA LEU A 360 0.44 3.33 -16.28
C LEU A 360 -0.09 2.64 -17.53
N GLN A 361 0.67 1.66 -18.03
CA GLN A 361 0.22 0.85 -19.15
C GLN A 361 -0.88 -0.09 -18.67
N LYS A 362 -1.97 -0.20 -19.44
CA LYS A 362 -2.94 -1.27 -19.25
C LYS A 362 -2.27 -2.60 -19.59
N GLY A 363 -1.82 -3.32 -18.57
CA GLY A 363 -1.31 -4.68 -18.72
C GLY A 363 -2.49 -5.64 -18.89
N SER A 364 -2.45 -6.50 -19.92
CA SER A 364 -3.37 -7.62 -20.02
C SER A 364 -2.58 -8.89 -20.33
N LEU A 365 -2.47 -9.77 -19.34
CA LEU A 365 -2.21 -11.18 -19.61
C LEU A 365 -3.54 -11.80 -20.08
N VAL A 366 -3.53 -12.46 -21.24
CA VAL A 366 -4.73 -13.16 -21.74
C VAL A 366 -4.95 -14.42 -20.91
N ALA A 367 -6.04 -14.48 -20.16
CA ALA A 367 -6.43 -15.69 -19.45
C ALA A 367 -6.65 -16.85 -20.46
N PRO A 368 -6.12 -18.05 -20.23
CA PRO A 368 -6.42 -19.18 -21.10
C PRO A 368 -7.92 -19.47 -21.03
N ASN A 369 -8.60 -19.37 -22.17
CA ASN A 369 -10.01 -19.73 -22.30
C ASN A 369 -10.22 -21.17 -21.84
N THR A 370 -10.88 -21.37 -20.70
CA THR A 370 -11.31 -22.68 -20.22
C THR A 370 -12.57 -23.15 -20.94
N THR A 371 -12.58 -23.11 -22.27
CA THR A 371 -13.44 -24.03 -23.03
C THR A 371 -12.80 -25.40 -22.96
N LYS A 372 -13.38 -26.29 -22.13
CA LYS A 372 -13.19 -27.73 -22.25
C LYS A 372 -13.72 -28.18 -23.61
N SER A 373 -12.93 -28.01 -24.66
CA SER A 373 -13.05 -28.81 -25.86
C SER A 373 -12.12 -30.00 -25.70
N ASN A 374 -12.67 -31.21 -25.66
CA ASN A 374 -11.91 -32.44 -25.88
C ASN A 374 -11.22 -32.35 -27.25
N ILE A 375 -10.01 -31.81 -27.28
CA ILE A 375 -9.11 -31.91 -28.42
C ILE A 375 -7.88 -32.60 -27.86
N GLY A 376 -7.73 -33.87 -28.22
CA GLY A 376 -6.55 -34.65 -27.88
C GLY A 376 -5.31 -33.92 -28.39
N SER A 377 -4.54 -33.33 -27.48
CA SER A 377 -3.23 -32.78 -27.79
C SER A 377 -2.29 -33.95 -28.07
N THR A 378 -2.04 -34.21 -29.34
CA THR A 378 -0.85 -34.97 -29.74
C THR A 378 0.36 -34.10 -29.35
N PHE A 379 0.95 -34.40 -28.21
CA PHE A 379 2.30 -33.94 -27.89
C PHE A 379 3.24 -34.52 -28.94
N ARG A 380 3.55 -33.75 -29.99
CA ARG A 380 4.78 -34.00 -30.76
C ARG A 380 5.93 -33.50 -29.91
N ALA A 381 6.55 -34.43 -29.20
CA ALA A 381 7.90 -34.25 -28.69
C ALA A 381 8.79 -33.80 -29.85
N VAL A 382 9.25 -32.55 -29.79
CA VAL A 382 10.22 -32.03 -30.75
C VAL A 382 11.53 -32.74 -30.46
N ASN A 383 11.84 -33.75 -31.28
CA ASN A 383 13.05 -34.54 -31.15
C ASN A 383 14.27 -33.64 -31.41
N SER A 384 15.01 -33.36 -30.33
CA SER A 384 16.14 -32.42 -30.22
C SER A 384 17.36 -32.76 -31.09
N PHE A 385 17.27 -33.79 -31.94
CA PHE A 385 18.33 -34.18 -32.86
C PHE A 385 18.37 -33.32 -34.15
N ARG A 386 17.21 -32.81 -34.63
CA ARG A 386 17.17 -32.02 -35.88
C ARG A 386 17.70 -30.59 -35.73
N LEU A 387 17.60 -29.99 -34.54
CA LEU A 387 18.14 -28.66 -34.27
C LEU A 387 19.68 -28.68 -34.17
N ILE A 388 20.27 -29.78 -33.68
CA ILE A 388 21.72 -29.96 -33.60
C ILE A 388 22.35 -30.20 -34.99
N CYS A 389 21.65 -30.87 -35.91
CA CYS A 389 22.14 -31.04 -37.28
C CYS A 389 22.14 -29.72 -38.09
N PHE A 390 21.20 -28.80 -37.82
CA PHE A 390 21.17 -27.51 -38.51
C PHE A 390 22.28 -26.55 -38.03
N SER A 391 22.68 -26.61 -36.76
CA SER A 391 23.80 -25.78 -36.24
C SER A 391 25.18 -26.26 -36.68
N LEU A 392 25.34 -27.56 -36.97
CA LEU A 392 26.60 -28.13 -37.47
C LEU A 392 26.82 -27.90 -38.98
N LEU A 393 25.75 -27.70 -39.75
CA LEU A 393 25.85 -27.42 -41.18
C LEU A 393 26.28 -25.96 -41.45
N THR A 394 25.88 -25.02 -40.59
CA THR A 394 26.25 -23.60 -40.73
C THR A 394 27.71 -23.32 -40.36
N THR A 395 28.28 -24.05 -39.40
CA THR A 395 29.70 -23.93 -39.05
C THR A 395 30.63 -24.55 -40.09
N PHE A 396 30.17 -25.57 -40.83
CA PHE A 396 30.96 -26.16 -41.92
C PHE A 396 31.03 -25.26 -43.18
N ILE A 397 30.00 -24.45 -43.43
CA ILE A 397 29.97 -23.53 -44.59
C ILE A 397 30.83 -22.28 -44.35
N GLN A 398 30.98 -21.81 -43.09
CA GLN A 398 31.86 -20.68 -42.77
C GLN A 398 33.36 -21.05 -42.72
N ALA A 399 33.72 -22.32 -42.63
CA ALA A 399 35.12 -22.77 -42.63
C ALA A 399 35.73 -22.95 -44.04
N PHE A 400 34.94 -22.85 -45.11
CA PHE A 400 35.39 -23.00 -46.51
C PHE A 400 35.32 -21.72 -47.34
N MET A 401 35.11 -20.56 -46.70
CA MET A 401 35.17 -19.23 -47.35
C MET A 401 36.22 -18.32 -46.69
N LEU A 402 37.42 -18.87 -46.49
CA LEU A 402 38.68 -18.13 -46.30
C LEU A 402 39.78 -18.79 -47.15
#